data_AF-M1BV59-F1
#
_entry.id   AF-M1BV59-F1
#
_cell.length_a   1.000
_cell.length_b   1.000
_cell.length_c   1.000
_cell.angle_alpha   90.00
_cell.angle_beta   90.00
_cell.angle_gamma   90.00
#
_symmetry.space_group_name_H-M   'P 1'
#
loop_
_entity.id
_entity.type
_entity.pdbx_description
1 polymer ?
#
loop_
_entity_poly.entity_id
_entity_poly.type
_entity_poly.pdbx_seq_one_letter_code
_entity_poly.pdbx_strand_id
1 'polypeptide(L)'
;MQEMMKKNVAQALADVQCDQPVCFSKTNERESITVDSLTKISNFLNVSAQQRKLVRQSICAQVTKYPVWIGAVEEILYGLKSNIDFLNCRCPSKDIRMAQQIVTTCQKYLENATSYDPESTSWMRVAPAKGVESPASHKWEGVLEMFSDLIDCLSEETKLTSEVKKLEVMKEGLYQIKDVFIDKNIGFKEARYQESLVHKKLTKTLGHPSRCVFTLLLYYLYGSIWDVDIEVCGGLYPLGRGDRFRLCMGKILTSDEQNMLQSGVKQLSRALGLFKFVWETAGMKGDLEVQGHLWCIGAKNKSFTYRNNMFLLHSISC
;
A
#
# COMPACT_ATOMS: atom_id res chain seq x y z
N MET A 1 -2.05 9.87 -30.18
CA MET A 1 -1.53 9.06 -29.06
C MET A 1 -1.65 7.55 -29.29
N GLN A 2 -2.84 7.01 -29.61
CA GLN A 2 -3.07 5.56 -29.73
C GLN A 2 -2.26 4.84 -30.82
N GLU A 3 -2.29 5.33 -32.06
CA GLU A 3 -1.47 4.82 -33.18
C GLU A 3 0.04 4.94 -32.88
N MET A 4 0.43 6.04 -32.24
CA MET A 4 1.82 6.32 -31.85
C MET A 4 2.33 5.34 -30.80
N MET A 5 1.54 5.00 -29.78
CA MET A 5 1.92 3.99 -28.79
C MET A 5 2.17 2.62 -29.43
N LYS A 6 1.30 2.18 -30.36
CA LYS A 6 1.50 0.92 -31.10
C LYS A 6 2.80 0.94 -31.90
N LYS A 7 3.06 2.03 -32.63
CA LYS A 7 4.28 2.19 -33.44
C LYS A 7 5.55 2.20 -32.58
N ASN A 8 5.53 2.91 -31.45
CA ASN A 8 6.68 3.02 -30.55
C ASN A 8 6.97 1.68 -29.87
N VAL A 9 5.93 0.94 -29.47
CA VAL A 9 6.08 -0.43 -28.96
C VAL A 9 6.69 -1.33 -30.02
N ALA A 10 6.18 -1.35 -31.25
CA ALA A 10 6.74 -2.16 -32.33
C ALA A 10 8.22 -1.81 -32.62
N GLN A 11 8.58 -0.53 -32.59
CA GLN A 11 9.95 -0.08 -32.81
C GLN A 11 10.88 -0.47 -31.65
N ALA A 12 10.46 -0.30 -30.40
CA ALA A 12 11.26 -0.68 -29.23
C ALA A 12 11.44 -2.21 -29.11
N LEU A 13 10.48 -2.98 -29.63
CA LEU A 13 10.54 -4.43 -29.71
C LEU A 13 11.40 -4.93 -30.88
N ALA A 14 11.51 -4.18 -31.98
CA ALA A 14 12.33 -4.57 -33.13
C ALA A 14 13.84 -4.62 -32.80
N ASP A 15 14.31 -3.83 -31.84
CA ASP A 15 15.69 -3.87 -31.33
C ASP A 15 15.95 -5.07 -30.40
N VAL A 16 14.91 -5.81 -30.01
CA VAL A 16 14.98 -6.97 -29.11
C VAL A 16 14.57 -8.22 -29.90
N GLN A 17 15.53 -9.05 -30.34
CA GLN A 17 15.26 -10.34 -31.00
C GLN A 17 14.47 -11.29 -30.05
N CYS A 18 13.14 -11.24 -30.09
CA CYS A 18 12.26 -12.24 -29.46
C CYS A 18 10.85 -12.11 -30.02
N ASP A 19 10.13 -13.24 -30.17
CA ASP A 19 8.68 -13.31 -30.44
C ASP A 19 7.88 -12.59 -29.34
N GLN A 20 7.88 -11.27 -29.34
CA GLN A 20 7.20 -10.46 -28.33
C GLN A 20 5.76 -10.15 -28.80
N PRO A 21 4.74 -10.42 -27.96
CA PRO A 21 3.37 -10.07 -28.29
C PRO A 21 3.23 -8.54 -28.39
N VAL A 22 2.39 -8.09 -29.33
CA VAL A 22 2.03 -6.67 -29.46
C VAL A 22 1.18 -6.25 -28.25
N CYS A 23 1.82 -5.66 -27.24
CA CYS A 23 1.15 -5.13 -26.05
C CYS A 23 0.38 -3.83 -26.36
N PHE A 24 -0.69 -3.57 -25.61
CA PHE A 24 -1.51 -2.34 -25.65
C PHE A 24 -2.22 -2.13 -26.99
N SER A 25 -2.67 -3.21 -27.63
CA SER A 25 -3.37 -3.16 -28.92
C SER A 25 -4.83 -2.75 -28.77
N LYS A 26 -5.47 -3.14 -27.66
CA LYS A 26 -6.89 -2.86 -27.37
C LYS A 26 -7.06 -1.54 -26.64
N THR A 27 -8.26 -0.96 -26.73
CA THR A 27 -8.57 0.34 -26.10
C THR A 27 -8.56 0.25 -24.58
N ASN A 28 -9.15 -0.80 -24.01
CA ASN A 28 -9.21 -1.02 -22.57
C ASN A 28 -7.82 -1.20 -21.94
N GLU A 29 -6.85 -1.77 -22.66
CA GLU A 29 -5.45 -1.90 -22.22
C GLU A 29 -4.75 -0.53 -22.07
N ARG A 30 -5.32 0.55 -22.60
CA ARG A 30 -4.76 1.91 -22.54
C ARG A 30 -5.44 2.81 -21.52
N GLU A 31 -6.41 2.29 -20.80
CA GLU A 31 -7.07 3.02 -19.71
C GLU A 31 -6.17 3.06 -18.47
N SER A 32 -6.38 4.08 -17.64
CA SER A 32 -5.74 4.16 -16.34
C SER A 32 -6.49 3.31 -15.32
N ILE A 33 -5.77 2.82 -14.32
CA ILE A 33 -6.34 2.12 -13.18
C ILE A 33 -5.64 2.56 -11.89
N THR A 34 -6.45 2.95 -10.89
CA THR A 34 -5.99 3.11 -9.51
C THR A 34 -6.27 1.82 -8.76
N VAL A 35 -5.22 1.14 -8.33
CA VAL A 35 -5.30 -0.12 -7.60
C VAL A 35 -5.35 0.19 -6.10
N ASP A 36 -6.56 0.08 -5.54
CA ASP A 36 -6.89 0.39 -4.14
C ASP A 36 -7.41 -0.82 -3.34
N SER A 37 -7.42 -2.01 -3.97
CA SER A 37 -7.99 -3.21 -3.38
C SER A 37 -7.52 -4.49 -4.09
N LEU A 38 -7.50 -5.59 -3.34
CA LEU A 38 -7.27 -6.94 -3.89
C LEU A 38 -8.34 -7.34 -4.92
N THR A 39 -9.54 -6.77 -4.86
CA THR A 39 -10.61 -7.06 -5.83
C THR A 39 -10.26 -6.56 -7.22
N LYS A 40 -9.72 -5.34 -7.34
CA LYS A 40 -9.30 -4.81 -8.65
C LYS A 40 -8.24 -5.71 -9.30
N ILE A 41 -7.25 -6.13 -8.54
CA ILE A 41 -6.20 -7.05 -9.01
C ILE A 41 -6.78 -8.41 -9.38
N SER A 42 -7.62 -8.98 -8.51
CA SER A 42 -8.24 -10.30 -8.73
C SER A 42 -9.15 -10.31 -9.95
N ASN A 43 -9.89 -9.22 -10.20
CA ASN A 43 -10.72 -9.07 -11.38
C ASN A 43 -9.85 -8.94 -12.64
N PHE A 44 -8.79 -8.13 -12.60
CA PHE A 44 -7.86 -7.97 -13.73
C PHE A 44 -7.17 -9.29 -14.12
N LEU A 45 -6.70 -10.06 -13.13
CA LEU A 45 -6.03 -11.34 -13.34
C LEU A 45 -7.01 -12.52 -13.54
N ASN A 46 -8.32 -12.28 -13.56
CA ASN A 46 -9.36 -13.31 -13.63
C ASN A 46 -9.22 -14.41 -12.57
N VAL A 47 -8.81 -14.03 -11.35
CA VAL A 47 -8.68 -14.95 -10.21
C VAL A 47 -10.06 -15.42 -9.78
N SER A 48 -10.25 -16.74 -9.69
CA SER A 48 -11.53 -17.35 -9.29
C SER A 48 -11.88 -17.06 -7.81
N ALA A 49 -13.14 -17.22 -7.43
CA ALA A 49 -13.58 -17.03 -6.04
C ALA A 49 -12.83 -17.93 -5.03
N GLN A 50 -12.52 -19.17 -5.43
CA GLN A 50 -11.76 -20.10 -4.59
C GLN A 50 -10.31 -19.63 -4.40
N GLN A 51 -9.66 -19.18 -5.48
CA GLN A 51 -8.29 -18.64 -5.39
C GLN A 51 -8.25 -17.33 -4.60
N ARG A 52 -9.25 -16.45 -4.73
CA ARG A 52 -9.36 -15.24 -3.90
C ARG A 52 -9.40 -15.58 -2.41
N LYS A 53 -10.07 -16.66 -2.02
CA LYS A 53 -10.09 -17.15 -0.63
C LYS A 53 -8.69 -17.57 -0.16
N LEU A 54 -7.92 -18.26 -1.00
CA LEU A 54 -6.54 -18.67 -0.71
C LEU A 54 -5.60 -17.46 -0.57
N VAL A 55 -5.66 -16.54 -1.54
CA VAL A 55 -4.93 -15.26 -1.52
C VAL A 55 -5.20 -14.53 -0.22
N ARG A 56 -6.47 -14.38 0.15
CA ARG A 56 -6.86 -13.71 1.39
C ARG A 56 -6.29 -14.39 2.62
N GLN A 57 -6.42 -15.72 2.74
CA GLN A 57 -5.92 -16.47 3.90
C GLN A 57 -4.41 -16.30 4.07
N SER A 58 -3.66 -16.40 2.97
CA SER A 58 -2.21 -16.24 2.96
C SER A 58 -1.80 -14.80 3.33
N ILE A 59 -2.43 -13.80 2.70
CA ILE A 59 -2.11 -12.39 2.93
C ILE A 59 -2.48 -11.97 4.35
N CYS A 60 -3.69 -12.27 4.82
CA CYS A 60 -4.16 -11.83 6.14
C CYS A 60 -3.25 -12.39 7.26
N ALA A 61 -2.79 -13.64 7.14
CA ALA A 61 -1.87 -14.22 8.11
C ALA A 61 -0.52 -13.47 8.20
N GLN A 62 -0.09 -12.83 7.12
CA GLN A 62 1.17 -12.09 7.06
C GLN A 62 1.00 -10.62 7.47
N VAL A 63 0.01 -9.93 6.92
CA VAL A 63 -0.10 -8.47 6.99
C VAL A 63 -0.79 -7.95 8.25
N THR A 64 -1.49 -8.81 8.99
CA THR A 64 -2.18 -8.42 10.25
C THR A 64 -1.31 -8.59 11.49
N LYS A 65 -0.03 -8.92 11.34
CA LYS A 65 0.91 -9.01 12.45
C LYS A 65 1.08 -7.62 13.09
N TYR A 66 1.24 -7.59 14.41
CA TYR A 66 1.33 -6.34 15.17
C TYR A 66 2.35 -5.32 14.62
N PRO A 67 3.60 -5.71 14.24
CA PRO A 67 4.57 -4.76 13.68
C PRO A 67 4.14 -4.14 12.34
N VAL A 68 3.40 -4.90 11.51
CA VAL A 68 2.89 -4.40 10.22
C VAL A 68 1.74 -3.42 10.48
N TRP A 69 0.87 -3.75 11.43
CA TRP A 69 -0.25 -2.90 11.83
C TRP A 69 0.23 -1.55 12.38
N ILE A 70 1.10 -1.56 13.39
CA ILE A 70 1.62 -0.33 14.01
C ILE A 70 2.37 0.51 12.99
N GLY A 71 3.25 -0.12 12.19
CA GLY A 71 4.04 0.60 11.20
C GLY A 71 3.19 1.24 10.10
N ALA A 72 2.10 0.60 9.68
CA ALA A 72 1.18 1.19 8.70
C ALA A 72 0.42 2.40 9.29
N VAL A 73 0.01 2.34 10.55
CA VAL A 73 -0.61 3.47 11.27
C VAL A 73 0.39 4.63 11.40
N GLU A 74 1.63 4.35 11.79
CA GLU A 74 2.69 5.35 11.91
C GLU A 74 3.01 6.02 10.57
N GLU A 75 3.10 5.26 9.48
CA GLU A 75 3.34 5.79 8.13
C GLU A 75 2.23 6.76 7.69
N ILE A 76 0.97 6.43 7.97
CA ILE A 76 -0.17 7.33 7.69
C ILE A 76 -0.05 8.62 8.50
N LEU A 77 0.20 8.51 9.81
CA LEU A 77 0.30 9.68 10.69
C LEU A 77 1.49 10.58 10.33
N TYR A 78 2.63 9.99 9.96
CA TYR A 78 3.80 10.74 9.52
C TYR A 78 3.53 11.53 8.24
N GLY A 79 2.99 10.86 7.20
CA GLY A 79 2.64 11.51 5.94
C GLY A 79 1.60 12.61 6.13
N LEU A 80 0.54 12.30 6.89
CA LEU A 80 -0.52 13.26 7.20
C LEU A 80 0.02 14.50 7.94
N LYS A 81 0.85 14.30 8.97
CA LYS A 81 1.47 15.41 9.71
C LYS A 81 2.29 16.31 8.80
N SER A 82 3.15 15.73 7.95
CA SER A 82 3.97 16.52 7.04
C SER A 82 3.12 17.38 6.10
N ASN A 83 1.99 16.87 5.61
CA ASN A 83 1.09 17.61 4.74
C ASN A 83 0.25 18.66 5.50
N ILE A 84 -0.21 18.36 6.71
CA ILE A 84 -0.87 19.33 7.60
C ILE A 84 0.09 20.47 7.95
N ASP A 85 1.33 20.19 8.32
CA ASP A 85 2.34 21.20 8.67
C ASP A 85 2.58 22.14 7.49
N PHE A 86 2.67 21.59 6.27
CA PHE A 86 2.79 22.38 5.04
C PHE A 86 1.56 23.28 4.81
N LEU A 87 0.35 22.75 4.98
CA LEU A 87 -0.87 23.53 4.80
C LEU A 87 -1.02 24.61 5.87
N ASN A 88 -0.71 24.31 7.13
CA ASN A 88 -0.78 25.27 8.23
C ASN A 88 0.17 26.46 8.00
N CYS A 89 1.35 26.21 7.41
CA CYS A 89 2.27 27.28 7.03
C CYS A 89 1.72 28.21 5.93
N ARG A 90 0.90 27.69 5.01
CA ARG A 90 0.43 28.44 3.82
C ARG A 90 -0.95 29.05 3.98
N CYS A 91 -1.88 28.30 4.56
CA CYS A 91 -3.29 28.63 4.67
C CYS A 91 -3.81 28.12 6.03
N PRO A 92 -3.42 28.75 7.15
CA PRO A 92 -3.85 28.30 8.46
C PRO A 92 -5.37 28.45 8.62
N SER A 93 -6.04 27.38 9.02
CA SER A 93 -7.43 27.39 9.44
C SER A 93 -7.55 26.85 10.87
N LYS A 94 -8.68 27.08 11.52
CA LYS A 94 -8.96 26.50 12.83
C LYS A 94 -8.87 24.96 12.76
N ASP A 95 -9.44 24.39 11.70
CA ASP A 95 -9.53 22.93 11.53
C ASP A 95 -8.18 22.31 11.23
N ILE A 96 -7.34 22.96 10.41
CA ILE A 96 -5.95 22.53 10.15
C ILE A 96 -5.11 22.56 11.44
N ARG A 97 -5.28 23.60 12.28
CA ARG A 97 -4.57 23.69 13.57
C ARG A 97 -5.03 22.61 14.55
N MET A 98 -6.34 22.31 14.59
CA MET A 98 -6.88 21.22 15.40
C MET A 98 -6.35 19.88 14.91
N ALA A 99 -6.39 19.62 13.60
CA ALA A 99 -5.83 18.40 13.00
C ALA A 99 -4.33 18.23 13.32
N GLN A 100 -3.55 19.32 13.30
CA GLN A 100 -2.13 19.30 13.69
C GLN A 100 -1.92 18.87 15.15
N GLN A 101 -2.76 19.35 16.06
CA GLN A 101 -2.72 18.96 17.47
C GLN A 101 -3.12 17.50 17.65
N ILE A 102 -4.17 17.05 16.96
CA ILE A 102 -4.65 15.66 17.06
C ILE A 102 -3.59 14.70 16.51
N VAL A 103 -3.02 14.96 15.32
CA VAL A 103 -2.00 14.06 14.72
C VAL A 103 -0.75 13.96 15.59
N THR A 104 -0.30 15.08 16.17
CA THR A 104 0.85 15.10 17.09
C THR A 104 0.54 14.37 18.40
N THR A 105 -0.68 14.50 18.91
CA THR A 105 -1.12 13.78 20.11
C THR A 105 -1.20 12.28 19.84
N CYS A 106 -1.72 11.87 18.68
CA CYS A 106 -1.79 10.47 18.28
C CYS A 106 -0.42 9.83 18.14
N GLN A 107 0.56 10.53 17.54
CA GLN A 107 1.94 10.06 17.48
C GLN A 107 2.53 9.84 18.87
N LYS A 108 2.42 10.83 19.77
CA LYS A 108 2.89 10.71 21.16
C LYS A 108 2.19 9.60 21.93
N TYR A 109 0.89 9.41 21.69
CA TYR A 109 0.11 8.33 22.30
C TYR A 109 0.66 6.96 21.93
N LEU A 110 0.96 6.75 20.64
CA LEU A 110 1.57 5.50 20.15
C LEU A 110 3.02 5.34 20.65
N GLU A 111 3.81 6.40 20.63
CA GLU A 111 5.19 6.39 21.13
C GLU A 111 5.22 5.99 22.62
N ASN A 112 4.42 6.64 23.47
CA ASN A 112 4.35 6.35 24.90
C ASN A 112 3.85 4.93 25.18
N ALA A 113 2.89 4.45 24.39
CA ALA A 113 2.36 3.10 24.55
C ALA A 113 3.34 2.01 24.08
N THR A 114 4.25 2.33 23.15
CA THR A 114 5.18 1.36 22.54
C THR A 114 6.63 1.49 23.01
N SER A 115 6.98 2.59 23.68
CA SER A 115 8.29 2.80 24.30
C SER A 115 8.49 1.81 25.43
N TYR A 116 9.65 1.15 25.45
CA TYR A 116 10.05 0.23 26.49
C TYR A 116 10.72 1.02 27.62
N ASP A 117 10.11 1.05 28.81
CA ASP A 117 10.77 1.57 30.02
C ASP A 117 11.80 0.55 30.54
N PRO A 118 13.11 0.85 30.53
CA PRO A 118 14.15 -0.02 31.06
C PRO A 118 14.00 -0.29 32.57
N GLU A 119 13.35 0.60 33.33
CA GLU A 119 13.07 0.43 34.76
C GLU A 119 11.86 -0.50 35.02
N SER A 120 11.15 -0.91 33.95
CA SER A 120 10.03 -1.87 33.98
C SER A 120 10.49 -3.34 33.87
N THR A 121 11.81 -3.59 33.81
CA THR A 121 12.48 -4.88 33.51
C THR A 121 12.37 -5.99 34.56
N SER A 122 11.38 -6.01 35.46
CA SER A 122 11.20 -7.19 36.31
C SER A 122 10.26 -8.19 35.64
N TRP A 123 10.85 -9.17 34.94
CA TRP A 123 10.20 -10.43 34.52
C TRP A 123 9.57 -11.21 35.70
N MET A 124 9.82 -10.77 36.94
CA MET A 124 9.27 -11.27 38.20
C MET A 124 8.21 -10.33 38.84
N ARG A 125 7.79 -9.23 38.20
CA ARG A 125 6.73 -8.38 38.78
C ARG A 125 5.43 -9.19 38.90
N VAL A 126 5.02 -9.42 40.14
CA VAL A 126 3.65 -9.82 40.49
C VAL A 126 2.72 -8.72 39.99
N ALA A 127 1.55 -9.11 39.45
CA ALA A 127 0.53 -8.17 38.99
C ALA A 127 0.34 -7.05 40.03
N PRO A 128 0.18 -5.78 39.60
CA PRO A 128 0.03 -4.66 40.53
C PRO A 128 -1.05 -4.99 41.56
N ALA A 129 -0.76 -4.75 42.83
CA ALA A 129 -1.76 -4.91 43.89
C ALA A 129 -2.97 -4.02 43.54
N LYS A 130 -4.18 -4.59 43.58
CA LYS A 130 -5.44 -3.87 43.30
C LYS A 130 -5.46 -2.59 44.14
N GLY A 131 -5.30 -1.43 43.52
CA GLY A 131 -5.41 -0.13 44.21
C GLY A 131 -4.36 0.92 43.84
N VAL A 132 -3.29 0.59 43.12
CA VAL A 132 -2.48 1.63 42.45
C VAL A 132 -3.18 1.97 41.14
N GLU A 133 -3.55 3.23 40.95
CA GLU A 133 -4.08 3.72 39.67
C GLU A 133 -3.15 3.25 38.57
N SER A 134 -3.60 2.26 37.79
CA SER A 134 -2.90 1.86 36.57
C SER A 134 -2.73 3.13 35.75
N PRO A 135 -1.53 3.43 35.21
CA PRO A 135 -1.43 4.45 34.18
C PRO A 135 -2.52 4.15 33.16
N ALA A 136 -3.29 5.17 32.78
CA ALA A 136 -4.46 5.03 31.93
C ALA A 136 -4.09 4.10 30.78
N SER A 137 -4.66 2.90 30.79
CA SER A 137 -4.19 1.81 29.93
C SER A 137 -4.43 2.20 28.48
N HIS A 138 -3.35 2.32 27.70
CA HIS A 138 -3.46 2.76 26.32
C HIS A 138 -4.14 1.66 25.50
N LYS A 139 -5.25 2.00 24.84
CA LYS A 139 -6.06 1.08 24.01
C LYS A 139 -6.16 1.62 22.59
N TRP A 140 -6.42 0.73 21.64
CA TRP A 140 -6.67 1.13 20.24
C TRP A 140 -7.92 2.01 20.07
N GLU A 141 -8.85 2.00 21.02
CA GLU A 141 -10.00 2.91 21.06
C GLU A 141 -9.59 4.39 21.03
N GLY A 142 -8.55 4.80 21.77
CA GLY A 142 -8.07 6.18 21.74
C GLY A 142 -7.54 6.59 20.36
N VAL A 143 -6.87 5.68 19.65
CA VAL A 143 -6.41 5.90 18.27
C VAL A 143 -7.59 6.02 17.31
N LEU A 144 -8.62 5.19 17.49
CA LEU A 144 -9.85 5.23 16.69
C LEU A 144 -10.62 6.55 16.85
N GLU A 145 -10.70 7.07 18.07
CA GLU A 145 -11.31 8.38 18.36
C GLU A 145 -10.53 9.49 17.66
N MET A 146 -9.19 9.55 17.86
CA MET A 146 -8.33 10.54 17.19
C MET A 146 -8.39 10.45 15.66
N PHE A 147 -8.52 9.25 15.10
CA PHE A 147 -8.73 9.07 13.64
C PHE A 147 -10.07 9.64 13.19
N SER A 148 -11.12 9.50 13.99
CA SER A 148 -12.44 10.06 13.68
C SER A 148 -12.39 11.58 13.72
N ASP A 149 -11.79 12.16 14.75
CA ASP A 149 -11.62 13.61 14.86
C ASP A 149 -10.79 14.20 13.72
N LEU A 150 -9.73 13.49 13.29
CA LEU A 150 -8.91 13.90 12.13
C LEU A 150 -9.72 13.89 10.83
N ILE A 151 -10.54 12.86 10.60
CA ILE A 151 -11.40 12.80 9.41
C ILE A 151 -12.37 13.97 9.41
N ASP A 152 -13.00 14.25 10.55
CA ASP A 152 -13.98 15.33 10.66
C ASP A 152 -13.32 16.71 10.42
N CYS A 153 -12.15 16.96 11.03
CA CYS A 153 -11.41 18.21 10.84
C CYS A 153 -10.91 18.42 9.40
N LEU A 154 -10.68 17.35 8.65
CA LEU A 154 -10.06 17.39 7.32
C LEU A 154 -11.04 17.08 6.18
N SER A 155 -12.32 16.89 6.50
CA SER A 155 -13.36 16.46 5.56
C SER A 155 -13.52 17.39 4.35
N GLU A 156 -13.37 18.70 4.55
CA GLU A 156 -13.50 19.72 3.51
C GLU A 156 -12.17 20.05 2.80
N GLU A 157 -11.04 19.51 3.28
CA GLU A 157 -9.70 19.83 2.76
C GLU A 157 -9.37 18.95 1.54
N THR A 158 -9.72 19.45 0.35
CA THR A 158 -9.56 18.70 -0.91
C THR A 158 -8.13 18.20 -1.17
N LYS A 159 -7.11 18.93 -0.69
CA LYS A 159 -5.69 18.58 -0.81
C LYS A 159 -5.28 17.37 0.04
N LEU A 160 -6.07 17.00 1.05
CA LEU A 160 -5.82 15.87 1.96
C LEU A 160 -6.81 14.71 1.76
N THR A 161 -7.59 14.74 0.67
CA THR A 161 -8.62 13.73 0.38
C THR A 161 -8.06 12.30 0.42
N SER A 162 -6.83 12.10 -0.07
CA SER A 162 -6.21 10.78 -0.12
C SER A 162 -5.82 10.28 1.27
N GLU A 163 -5.26 11.15 2.10
CA GLU A 163 -4.91 10.89 3.49
C GLU A 163 -6.15 10.56 4.32
N VAL A 164 -7.22 11.35 4.18
CA VAL A 164 -8.50 11.14 4.87
C VAL A 164 -9.09 9.79 4.51
N LYS A 165 -9.10 9.43 3.22
CA LYS A 165 -9.52 8.09 2.77
C LYS A 165 -8.69 6.97 3.42
N LYS A 166 -7.39 7.18 3.66
CA LYS A 166 -6.54 6.18 4.33
C LYS A 166 -6.90 6.04 5.82
N LEU A 167 -7.21 7.13 6.51
CA LEU A 167 -7.74 7.08 7.87
C LEU A 167 -9.07 6.31 7.92
N GLU A 168 -10.02 6.63 7.03
CA GLU A 168 -11.30 5.93 6.92
C GLU A 168 -11.14 4.43 6.71
N VAL A 169 -10.24 4.05 5.79
CA VAL A 169 -9.93 2.66 5.50
C VAL A 169 -9.37 1.95 6.74
N MET A 170 -8.48 2.59 7.50
CA MET A 170 -7.88 1.99 8.70
C MET A 170 -8.84 1.91 9.89
N LYS A 171 -9.90 2.74 9.94
CA LYS A 171 -10.98 2.60 10.95
C LYS A 171 -11.59 1.20 10.95
N GLU A 172 -11.73 0.58 9.78
CA GLU A 172 -12.25 -0.79 9.64
C GLU A 172 -11.52 -1.76 10.59
N GLY A 173 -10.18 -1.74 10.60
CA GLY A 173 -9.39 -2.59 11.49
C GLY A 173 -9.38 -2.10 12.94
N LEU A 174 -9.28 -0.78 13.16
CA LEU A 174 -9.30 -0.19 14.50
C LEU A 174 -10.56 -0.56 15.28
N TYR A 175 -11.74 -0.54 14.65
CA TYR A 175 -13.00 -0.97 15.28
C TYR A 175 -12.94 -2.41 15.80
N GLN A 176 -12.21 -3.31 15.14
CA GLN A 176 -12.12 -4.72 15.53
C GLN A 176 -11.23 -4.92 16.75
N ILE A 177 -10.26 -4.03 16.95
CA ILE A 177 -9.24 -4.12 18.00
C ILE A 177 -9.37 -3.05 19.07
N LYS A 178 -10.42 -2.21 19.04
CA LYS A 178 -10.60 -1.06 19.95
C LYS A 178 -10.37 -1.39 21.44
N ASP A 179 -10.83 -2.55 21.89
CA ASP A 179 -10.72 -2.99 23.29
C ASP A 179 -9.36 -3.59 23.66
N VAL A 180 -8.44 -3.75 22.69
CA VAL A 180 -7.12 -4.35 22.88
C VAL A 180 -6.13 -3.29 23.37
N PHE A 181 -5.27 -3.66 24.31
CA PHE A 181 -4.24 -2.76 24.83
C PHE A 181 -3.09 -2.60 23.83
N ILE A 182 -2.53 -1.39 23.77
CA ILE A 182 -1.29 -1.05 23.04
C ILE A 182 -0.09 -1.13 23.99
N ASP A 183 -0.33 -0.84 25.26
CA ASP A 183 0.68 -0.59 26.28
C ASP A 183 1.71 -1.73 26.41
N LYS A 184 2.99 -1.40 26.25
CA LYS A 184 4.13 -2.31 26.49
C LYS A 184 4.71 -2.20 27.90
N ASN A 185 4.22 -1.28 28.74
CA ASN A 185 4.60 -1.17 30.16
C ASN A 185 3.91 -2.23 31.05
N ILE A 186 3.15 -3.13 30.44
CA ILE A 186 2.64 -4.35 31.06
C ILE A 186 3.67 -5.48 30.99
N GLY A 187 3.48 -6.55 31.76
CA GLY A 187 4.42 -7.68 31.75
C GLY A 187 4.59 -8.29 30.35
N PHE A 188 5.81 -8.71 30.00
CA PHE A 188 6.16 -9.21 28.66
C PHE A 188 5.18 -10.27 28.09
N LYS A 189 4.75 -11.22 28.94
CA LYS A 189 3.76 -12.24 28.54
C LYS A 189 2.42 -11.62 28.14
N GLU A 190 1.97 -10.62 28.88
CA GLU A 190 0.74 -9.89 28.58
C GLU A 190 0.89 -9.05 27.32
N ALA A 191 2.01 -8.34 27.14
CA ALA A 191 2.27 -7.59 25.90
C ALA A 191 2.22 -8.49 24.66
N ARG A 192 2.87 -9.67 24.70
CA ARG A 192 2.79 -10.66 23.61
C ARG A 192 1.39 -11.22 23.41
N TYR A 193 0.62 -11.37 24.48
CA TYR A 193 -0.78 -11.78 24.39
C TYR A 193 -1.62 -10.71 23.67
N GLN A 194 -1.44 -9.43 23.99
CA GLN A 194 -2.15 -8.32 23.32
C GLN A 194 -1.76 -8.22 21.84
N GLU A 195 -0.48 -8.36 21.49
CA GLU A 195 -0.03 -8.44 20.08
C GLU A 195 -0.69 -9.61 19.33
N SER A 196 -0.78 -10.78 19.98
CA SER A 196 -1.46 -11.95 19.43
C SER A 196 -2.97 -11.74 19.27
N LEU A 197 -3.61 -11.01 20.20
CA LEU A 197 -5.01 -10.63 20.10
C LEU A 197 -5.28 -9.73 18.90
N VAL A 198 -4.43 -8.73 18.65
CA VAL A 198 -4.51 -7.90 17.43
C VAL A 198 -4.48 -8.78 16.19
N HIS A 199 -3.45 -9.63 16.07
CA HIS A 199 -3.30 -10.52 14.92
C HIS A 199 -4.52 -11.45 14.74
N LYS A 200 -4.98 -12.09 15.81
CA LYS A 200 -6.12 -13.02 15.80
C LYS A 200 -7.42 -12.32 15.41
N LYS A 201 -7.69 -11.15 15.99
CA LYS A 201 -8.90 -10.37 15.70
C LYS A 201 -8.90 -9.93 14.24
N LEU A 202 -7.87 -9.22 13.79
CA LEU A 202 -7.77 -8.71 12.43
C LEU A 202 -7.80 -9.83 11.37
N THR A 203 -7.07 -10.94 11.57
CA THR A 203 -7.09 -12.08 10.64
C THR A 203 -8.49 -12.67 10.47
N LYS A 204 -9.28 -12.69 11.56
CA LYS A 204 -10.63 -13.26 11.56
C LYS A 204 -11.66 -12.30 10.97
N THR A 205 -11.55 -11.01 11.28
CA THR A 205 -12.62 -10.02 11.02
C THR A 205 -12.41 -9.24 9.73
N LEU A 206 -11.18 -9.04 9.27
CA LEU A 206 -10.92 -8.40 7.99
C LEU A 206 -11.27 -9.36 6.85
N GLY A 207 -12.46 -9.15 6.29
CA GLY A 207 -13.07 -9.95 5.23
C GLY A 207 -12.66 -9.55 3.81
N HIS A 208 -13.29 -10.15 2.80
CA HIS A 208 -13.14 -9.74 1.40
C HIS A 208 -14.29 -8.82 0.99
N PRO A 209 -14.05 -7.67 0.33
CA PRO A 209 -12.77 -7.04 0.02
C PRO A 209 -12.45 -5.84 0.94
N SER A 210 -11.74 -6.11 2.03
CA SER A 210 -11.25 -5.08 2.94
C SER A 210 -10.17 -4.23 2.27
N ARG A 211 -10.40 -2.91 2.19
CA ARG A 211 -9.37 -1.94 1.80
C ARG A 211 -8.30 -1.83 2.88
N CYS A 212 -8.63 -2.09 4.14
CA CYS A 212 -7.67 -2.07 5.25
C CYS A 212 -6.58 -3.13 5.04
N VAL A 213 -6.96 -4.37 4.69
CA VAL A 213 -5.99 -5.45 4.36
C VAL A 213 -5.09 -5.04 3.19
N PHE A 214 -5.66 -4.37 2.20
CA PHE A 214 -4.87 -3.92 1.05
C PHE A 214 -3.85 -2.83 1.43
N THR A 215 -4.23 -1.86 2.25
CA THR A 215 -3.30 -0.87 2.82
C THR A 215 -2.17 -1.55 3.62
N LEU A 216 -2.51 -2.53 4.47
CA LEU A 216 -1.51 -3.30 5.23
C LEU A 216 -0.57 -4.11 4.31
N LEU A 217 -1.08 -4.65 3.21
CA LEU A 217 -0.28 -5.36 2.21
C LEU A 217 0.73 -4.45 1.53
N LEU A 218 0.29 -3.25 1.10
CA LEU A 218 1.19 -2.28 0.49
C LEU A 218 2.30 -1.88 1.46
N TYR A 219 1.96 -1.66 2.73
CA TYR A 219 2.94 -1.36 3.76
C TYR A 219 3.92 -2.53 3.97
N TYR A 220 3.40 -3.75 4.08
CA TYR A 220 4.21 -4.96 4.24
C TYR A 220 5.21 -5.17 3.09
N LEU A 221 4.78 -4.98 1.84
CA LEU A 221 5.62 -5.25 0.67
C LEU A 221 6.57 -4.09 0.34
N TYR A 222 6.15 -2.84 0.56
CA TYR A 222 6.83 -1.67 0.00
C TYR A 222 7.11 -0.57 1.02
N GLY A 223 6.71 -0.72 2.27
CA GLY A 223 6.79 0.32 3.30
C GLY A 223 5.97 1.55 2.95
N SER A 224 4.91 1.41 2.16
CA SER A 224 4.09 2.52 1.69
C SER A 224 2.62 2.14 1.76
N ILE A 225 1.77 3.10 2.10
CA ILE A 225 0.32 2.90 2.28
C ILE A 225 -0.52 3.42 1.11
N TRP A 226 0.12 4.02 0.10
CA TRP A 226 -0.55 4.71 -0.99
C TRP A 226 -1.06 3.77 -2.08
N ASP A 227 -2.26 4.07 -2.58
CA ASP A 227 -2.82 3.35 -3.72
C ASP A 227 -1.90 3.47 -4.94
N VAL A 228 -1.96 2.46 -5.81
CA VAL A 228 -1.03 2.37 -6.94
C VAL A 228 -1.72 2.82 -8.21
N ASP A 229 -1.30 3.97 -8.73
CA ASP A 229 -1.78 4.50 -10.01
C ASP A 229 -0.96 3.97 -11.18
N ILE A 230 -1.68 3.49 -12.19
CA ILE A 230 -1.13 2.96 -13.43
C ILE A 230 -1.85 3.68 -14.57
N GLU A 231 -1.11 4.48 -15.34
CA GLU A 231 -1.68 5.30 -16.41
C GLU A 231 -2.08 4.47 -17.63
N VAL A 232 -1.42 3.33 -17.84
CA VAL A 232 -1.70 2.39 -18.94
C VAL A 232 -1.77 0.98 -18.35
N CYS A 233 -2.99 0.53 -18.02
CA CYS A 233 -3.19 -0.72 -17.27
C CYS A 233 -2.74 -1.99 -18.02
N GLY A 234 -2.66 -1.92 -19.35
CA GLY A 234 -2.16 -2.99 -20.19
C GLY A 234 -2.97 -4.28 -20.10
N GLY A 235 -2.28 -5.42 -20.20
CA GLY A 235 -2.95 -6.71 -20.34
C GLY A 235 -2.07 -7.91 -20.02
N LEU A 236 -2.72 -9.07 -19.96
CA LEU A 236 -2.07 -10.37 -19.76
C LEU A 236 -1.99 -11.10 -21.11
N TYR A 237 -0.77 -11.46 -21.51
CA TYR A 237 -0.49 -12.07 -22.82
C TYR A 237 0.11 -13.46 -22.64
N PRO A 238 -0.44 -14.51 -23.28
CA PRO A 238 0.19 -15.82 -23.29
C PRO A 238 1.49 -15.80 -24.13
N LEU A 239 2.53 -16.46 -23.64
CA LEU A 239 3.82 -16.57 -24.33
C LEU A 239 3.98 -17.98 -24.94
N GLY A 240 3.88 -18.06 -26.27
CA GLY A 240 4.05 -19.31 -27.03
C GLY A 240 2.98 -20.35 -26.71
N ARG A 241 3.32 -21.64 -26.84
CA ARG A 241 2.42 -22.79 -26.53
C ARG A 241 2.56 -23.33 -25.10
N GLY A 242 3.07 -22.52 -24.16
CA GLY A 242 3.36 -22.95 -22.78
C GLY A 242 2.49 -22.27 -21.74
N ASP A 243 2.60 -22.74 -20.49
CA ASP A 243 2.02 -22.10 -19.30
C ASP A 243 2.89 -20.90 -18.85
N ARG A 244 3.16 -19.95 -19.76
CA ARG A 244 3.88 -18.72 -19.45
C ARG A 244 3.08 -17.52 -19.89
N PHE A 245 3.00 -16.53 -19.03
CA PHE A 245 2.23 -15.32 -19.27
C PHE A 245 3.11 -14.09 -19.06
N ARG A 246 2.83 -13.03 -19.80
CA ARG A 246 3.44 -11.72 -19.62
C ARG A 246 2.39 -10.70 -19.26
N LEU A 247 2.59 -10.00 -18.15
CA LEU A 247 1.84 -8.81 -17.80
C LEU A 247 2.61 -7.58 -18.27
N CYS A 248 2.05 -6.88 -19.25
CA CYS A 248 2.53 -5.55 -19.67
C CYS A 248 1.70 -4.49 -18.95
N MET A 249 2.35 -3.52 -18.31
CA MET A 249 1.71 -2.31 -17.76
C MET A 249 2.60 -1.10 -18.06
N GLY A 250 2.04 0.11 -17.99
CA GLY A 250 2.85 1.28 -18.24
C GLY A 250 2.43 2.58 -17.59
N LYS A 251 3.34 3.53 -17.73
CA LYS A 251 3.36 4.83 -17.06
C LYS A 251 3.74 5.91 -18.05
N ILE A 252 3.08 7.07 -17.95
CA ILE A 252 3.37 8.23 -18.80
C ILE A 252 4.15 9.24 -17.96
N LEU A 253 5.26 9.73 -18.50
CA LEU A 253 6.18 10.67 -17.87
C LEU A 253 6.28 11.94 -18.72
N THR A 254 6.34 13.08 -18.06
CA THR A 254 6.34 14.39 -18.71
C THR A 254 7.73 14.94 -18.98
N SER A 255 8.78 14.35 -18.41
CA SER A 255 10.18 14.77 -18.56
C SER A 255 11.10 13.55 -18.48
N ASP A 256 12.20 13.57 -19.24
CA ASP A 256 13.25 12.55 -19.24
C ASP A 256 14.31 12.78 -18.14
N GLU A 257 14.05 13.73 -17.24
CA GLU A 257 14.83 13.92 -16.02
C GLU A 257 15.02 12.61 -15.27
N GLN A 258 16.27 12.34 -14.89
CA GLN A 258 16.67 11.08 -14.27
C GLN A 258 15.85 10.75 -13.01
N ASN A 259 15.50 11.75 -12.20
CA ASN A 259 14.68 11.56 -11.00
C ASN A 259 13.24 11.13 -11.34
N MET A 260 12.64 11.73 -12.38
CA MET A 260 11.30 11.37 -12.85
C MET A 260 11.30 9.96 -13.47
N LEU A 261 12.31 9.62 -14.29
CA LEU A 261 12.47 8.28 -14.83
C LEU A 261 12.62 7.23 -13.72
N GLN A 262 13.49 7.49 -12.73
CA GLN A 262 13.69 6.57 -11.61
C GLN A 262 12.43 6.40 -10.76
N SER A 263 11.71 7.48 -10.49
CA SER A 263 10.44 7.44 -9.77
C SER A 263 9.39 6.63 -10.54
N GLY A 264 9.27 6.88 -11.85
CA GLY A 264 8.36 6.15 -12.73
C GLY A 264 8.64 4.65 -12.76
N VAL A 265 9.90 4.26 -12.90
CA VAL A 265 10.33 2.84 -12.84
C VAL A 265 9.99 2.21 -11.49
N LYS A 266 10.30 2.90 -10.38
CA LYS A 266 10.01 2.40 -9.02
C LYS A 266 8.51 2.19 -8.81
N GLN A 267 7.67 3.16 -9.20
CA GLN A 267 6.22 3.07 -9.07
C GLN A 267 5.65 1.92 -9.91
N LEU A 268 6.04 1.83 -11.17
CA LEU A 268 5.57 0.77 -12.07
C LEU A 268 6.09 -0.61 -11.64
N SER A 269 7.31 -0.71 -11.11
CA SER A 269 7.84 -1.94 -10.55
C SER A 269 7.06 -2.42 -9.32
N ARG A 270 6.56 -1.51 -8.47
CA ARG A 270 5.69 -1.85 -7.34
C ARG A 270 4.35 -2.37 -7.84
N ALA A 271 3.75 -1.70 -8.82
CA ALA A 271 2.51 -2.16 -9.46
C ALA A 271 2.65 -3.59 -10.00
N LEU A 272 3.62 -3.81 -10.89
CA LEU A 272 3.87 -5.13 -11.48
C LEU A 272 4.17 -6.21 -10.43
N GLY A 273 4.98 -5.88 -9.42
CA GLY A 273 5.28 -6.78 -8.31
C GLY A 273 4.05 -7.19 -7.52
N LEU A 274 3.10 -6.28 -7.33
CA LEU A 274 1.85 -6.55 -6.60
C LEU A 274 0.95 -7.52 -7.37
N PHE A 275 0.81 -7.36 -8.68
CA PHE A 275 0.05 -8.30 -9.52
C PHE A 275 0.72 -9.68 -9.55
N LYS A 276 2.05 -9.72 -9.67
CA LYS A 276 2.82 -10.96 -9.62
C LYS A 276 2.68 -11.69 -8.28
N PHE A 277 2.76 -10.96 -7.18
CA PHE A 277 2.53 -11.52 -5.85
C PHE A 277 1.14 -12.15 -5.72
N VAL A 278 0.08 -11.48 -6.21
CA VAL A 278 -1.28 -12.04 -6.19
C VAL A 278 -1.41 -13.27 -7.10
N TRP A 279 -0.80 -13.25 -8.29
CA TRP A 279 -0.76 -14.39 -9.21
C TRP A 279 -0.16 -15.64 -8.55
N GLU A 280 1.02 -15.49 -7.95
CA GLU A 280 1.73 -16.58 -7.26
C GLU A 280 0.95 -17.06 -6.03
N THR A 281 0.45 -16.14 -5.22
CA THR A 281 -0.33 -16.47 -4.01
C THR A 281 -1.66 -17.17 -4.35
N ALA A 282 -2.26 -16.84 -5.50
CA ALA A 282 -3.47 -17.47 -6.00
C ALA A 282 -3.22 -18.89 -6.53
N GLY A 283 -1.97 -19.33 -6.67
CA GLY A 283 -1.63 -20.60 -7.32
C GLY A 283 -2.12 -20.63 -8.77
N MET A 284 -2.04 -19.50 -9.47
CA MET A 284 -2.38 -19.44 -10.88
C MET A 284 -1.46 -20.37 -11.67
N LYS A 285 -2.01 -21.04 -12.68
CA LYS A 285 -1.24 -21.98 -13.50
C LYS A 285 -0.25 -21.20 -14.37
N GLY A 286 1.02 -21.59 -14.31
CA GLY A 286 2.07 -21.03 -15.14
C GLY A 286 2.81 -19.84 -14.53
N ASP A 287 3.95 -19.53 -15.13
CA ASP A 287 4.83 -18.45 -14.67
C ASP A 287 4.35 -17.09 -15.19
N LEU A 288 4.38 -16.08 -14.32
CA LEU A 288 4.11 -14.69 -14.71
C LEU A 288 5.40 -13.88 -14.84
N GLU A 289 5.73 -13.55 -16.08
CA GLU A 289 6.69 -12.50 -16.42
C GLU A 289 6.00 -11.13 -16.34
N VAL A 290 6.74 -10.11 -15.90
CA VAL A 290 6.24 -8.73 -15.85
C VAL A 290 7.13 -7.82 -16.69
N GLN A 291 6.51 -6.90 -17.42
CA GLN A 291 7.17 -5.95 -18.30
C GLN A 291 6.60 -4.55 -18.09
N GLY A 292 7.48 -3.59 -17.83
CA GLY A 292 7.10 -2.18 -17.66
C GLY A 292 7.31 -1.37 -18.92
N HIS A 293 6.36 -0.51 -19.26
CA HIS A 293 6.46 0.43 -20.38
C HIS A 293 6.37 1.86 -19.87
N LEU A 294 7.39 2.66 -20.15
CA LEU A 294 7.42 4.08 -19.81
C LEU A 294 7.32 4.87 -21.10
N TRP A 295 6.31 5.72 -21.24
CA TRP A 295 6.25 6.69 -22.33
C TRP A 295 6.69 8.04 -21.81
N CYS A 296 7.75 8.61 -22.38
CA CYS A 296 8.38 9.80 -21.85
C CYS A 296 8.64 10.84 -22.95
N ILE A 297 8.24 12.07 -22.70
CA ILE A 297 8.57 13.23 -23.55
C ILE A 297 10.09 13.45 -23.52
N GLY A 298 10.71 13.69 -24.67
CA GLY A 298 12.15 13.97 -24.79
C GLY A 298 13.07 12.75 -24.72
N ALA A 299 12.58 11.61 -24.24
CA ALA A 299 13.38 10.39 -24.12
C ALA A 299 13.71 9.75 -25.49
N LYS A 300 14.76 8.91 -25.50
CA LYS A 300 15.06 7.99 -26.61
C LYS A 300 14.53 6.60 -26.29
N ASN A 301 14.07 5.89 -27.34
CA ASN A 301 13.68 4.50 -27.23
C ASN A 301 14.84 3.66 -26.69
N LYS A 302 14.61 2.87 -25.64
CA LYS A 302 15.59 1.92 -25.11
C LYS A 302 14.93 0.86 -24.24
N SER A 303 15.58 -0.30 -24.12
CA SER A 303 15.26 -1.34 -23.15
C SER A 303 16.29 -1.40 -22.03
N PHE A 304 15.87 -1.73 -20.81
CA PHE A 304 16.76 -1.99 -19.69
C PHE A 304 16.10 -2.93 -18.67
N THR A 305 16.89 -3.47 -17.74
CA THR A 305 16.39 -4.34 -16.67
C THR A 305 16.38 -3.61 -15.33
N TYR A 306 15.32 -3.79 -14.54
CA TYR A 306 15.23 -3.34 -13.15
C TYR A 306 14.63 -4.44 -12.29
N ARG A 307 15.34 -4.84 -11.22
CA ARG A 307 14.96 -5.97 -10.34
C ARG A 307 14.61 -7.25 -11.14
N ASN A 308 15.46 -7.59 -12.12
CA ASN A 308 15.30 -8.73 -13.02
C ASN A 308 14.06 -8.71 -13.94
N ASN A 309 13.34 -7.58 -14.01
CA ASN A 309 12.22 -7.39 -14.92
C ASN A 309 12.61 -6.44 -16.05
N MET A 310 12.05 -6.68 -17.24
CA MET A 310 12.30 -5.86 -18.43
C MET A 310 11.47 -4.58 -18.40
N PHE A 311 12.10 -3.46 -18.71
CA PHE A 311 11.47 -2.16 -18.89
C PHE A 311 11.80 -1.61 -20.28
N LEU A 312 10.79 -1.05 -20.93
CA LEU A 312 10.91 -0.38 -22.22
C LEU A 312 10.58 1.10 -22.02
N LEU A 313 11.53 1.97 -22.37
CA LEU A 313 11.33 3.40 -22.46
C LEU A 313 11.00 3.74 -23.91
N HIS A 314 9.86 4.39 -24.10
CA HIS A 314 9.32 4.84 -25.38
C HIS A 314 9.38 6.36 -25.43
N SER A 315 9.89 6.91 -26.51
CA SER A 315 9.81 8.33 -26.77
C SER A 315 8.36 8.74 -27.03
N ILE A 316 7.98 9.94 -26.59
CA ILE A 316 6.78 10.62 -27.09
C ILE A 316 7.28 11.79 -27.93
N SER A 317 6.98 11.75 -29.23
CA SER A 317 7.18 12.89 -30.12
C SER A 317 5.92 13.75 -30.07
N CYS A 318 6.05 15.00 -29.62
CA CYS A 318 5.00 16.01 -29.78
C CYS A 318 4.97 16.51 -31.23
#